data_AF-A0AAV7K941-F1
#
_entry.id   AF-A0AAV7K941-F1
#
_cell.length_a   1.000
_cell.length_b   1.000
_cell.length_c   1.000
_cell.angle_alpha   90.00
_cell.angle_beta   90.00
_cell.angle_gamma   90.00
#
_symmetry.space_group_name_H-M   'P 1'
#
loop_
_entity.id
_entity.type
_entity.pdbx_description
1 polymer ?
#
loop_
_entity_poly.entity_id
_entity_poly.type
_entity_poly.pdbx_seq_one_letter_code
_entity_poly.pdbx_strand_id
1 'polypeptide(L)'
;MYISGNLVHFLTLSTGELSYLRSASGHGLGALAVHPSKQFIAVAEKGVMPVINIFTYPGLRLDRVLRGGTETAYAHLTFSPGDGFKIASVGGSPDFMLTVWDWRHEAIVLRSKAFSQDIFRVSFSPENEGILTSSGIGQIRFWKMALPLQA
;
A
#
# COMPACT_ATOMS: atom_id res chain seq x y z
N MET A 1 -5.46 13.49 -5.73
CA MET A 1 -4.01 13.25 -5.51
C MET A 1 -3.53 12.27 -6.56
N TYR A 2 -2.31 12.44 -7.07
CA TYR A 2 -1.71 11.50 -8.03
C TYR A 2 -0.18 11.50 -7.90
N ILE A 3 0.48 10.46 -8.42
CA ILE A 3 1.94 10.36 -8.47
C ILE A 3 2.46 10.82 -9.85
N SER A 4 3.56 11.56 -9.87
CA SER A 4 4.37 11.80 -11.07
C SER A 4 5.86 11.71 -10.72
N GLY A 5 6.57 10.74 -11.31
CA GLY A 5 7.97 10.47 -10.99
C GLY A 5 8.18 10.15 -9.50
N ASN A 6 8.87 11.04 -8.79
CA ASN A 6 9.14 10.94 -7.36
C ASN A 6 8.30 11.93 -6.50
N LEU A 7 7.22 12.47 -7.06
CA LEU A 7 6.33 13.42 -6.39
C LEU A 7 4.92 12.85 -6.24
N VAL A 8 4.30 13.12 -5.09
CA VAL A 8 2.85 13.04 -4.90
C VAL A 8 2.29 14.46 -5.04
N HIS A 9 1.34 14.65 -5.94
CA HIS A 9 0.65 15.91 -6.17
C HIS A 9 -0.67 15.96 -5.42
N PHE A 10 -0.91 17.08 -4.74
CA PHE A 10 -2.14 17.39 -4.03
C PHE A 10 -2.79 18.60 -4.69
N LEU A 11 -3.90 18.38 -5.37
CA LEU A 11 -4.69 19.43 -6.02
C LEU A 11 -5.96 19.67 -5.21
N THR A 12 -6.10 20.89 -4.70
CA THR A 12 -7.34 21.36 -4.08
C THR A 12 -8.29 21.83 -5.19
N LEU A 13 -9.35 21.07 -5.45
CA LEU A 13 -10.24 21.34 -6.60
C LEU A 13 -11.01 22.66 -6.51
N SER A 14 -11.32 23.12 -5.29
CA SER A 14 -12.06 24.37 -5.08
C SER A 14 -11.22 25.62 -5.37
N THR A 15 -9.91 25.58 -5.08
CA THR A 15 -9.01 26.74 -5.23
C THR A 15 -8.06 26.63 -6.41
N GLY A 16 -7.89 25.42 -6.96
CA GLY A 16 -6.85 25.11 -7.94
C GLY A 16 -5.44 25.05 -7.34
N GLU A 17 -5.30 25.14 -6.01
CA GLU A 17 -4.00 25.13 -5.34
C GLU A 17 -3.33 23.75 -5.48
N LEU A 18 -2.07 23.78 -5.91
CA LEU A 18 -1.24 22.59 -6.09
C LEU A 18 -0.09 22.60 -5.08
N SER A 19 -0.04 21.57 -4.24
CA SER A 19 1.11 21.26 -3.39
C SER A 19 1.67 19.87 -3.71
N TYR A 20 2.87 19.57 -3.21
CA TYR A 20 3.55 18.32 -3.50
C TYR A 20 4.31 17.77 -2.29
N LEU A 21 4.42 16.44 -2.24
CA LEU A 21 5.30 15.69 -1.35
C LEU A 21 6.33 14.96 -2.19
N ARG A 22 7.61 15.10 -1.85
CA ARG A 22 8.70 14.38 -2.52
C ARG A 22 8.99 13.05 -1.80
N SER A 23 9.29 12.03 -2.59
CA SER A 23 9.84 10.73 -2.13
C SER A 23 11.02 10.95 -1.18
N ALA A 24 11.08 10.18 -0.09
CA ALA A 24 12.14 10.33 0.91
C ALA A 24 13.49 9.78 0.41
N SER A 25 13.48 8.70 -0.39
CA SER A 25 14.72 8.17 -1.00
C SER A 25 15.16 8.90 -2.26
N GLY A 26 14.34 9.81 -2.80
CA GLY A 26 14.57 10.46 -4.09
C GLY A 26 14.21 9.61 -5.31
N HIS A 27 14.00 8.30 -5.15
CA HIS A 27 13.54 7.40 -6.21
C HIS A 27 12.06 7.60 -6.54
N GLY A 28 11.62 6.99 -7.65
CA GLY A 28 10.23 7.04 -8.08
C GLY A 28 9.26 6.41 -7.07
N LEU A 29 8.00 6.80 -7.16
CA LEU A 29 6.92 6.24 -6.33
C LEU A 29 6.12 5.20 -7.11
N GLY A 30 5.74 4.12 -6.45
CA GLY A 30 5.04 2.97 -7.06
C GLY A 30 3.53 3.02 -6.90
N ALA A 31 3.08 3.36 -5.70
CA ALA A 31 1.66 3.33 -5.36
C ALA A 31 1.35 4.31 -4.22
N LEU A 32 0.09 4.71 -4.13
CA LEU A 32 -0.45 5.52 -3.05
C LEU A 32 -1.78 4.94 -2.58
N ALA A 33 -2.10 5.09 -1.30
CA ALA A 33 -3.41 4.77 -0.76
C ALA A 33 -3.84 5.82 0.27
N VAL A 34 -5.14 6.02 0.41
CA VAL A 34 -5.73 6.97 1.37
C VAL A 34 -6.45 6.17 2.44
N HIS A 35 -6.17 6.47 3.70
CA HIS A 35 -6.87 5.85 4.81
C HIS A 35 -8.35 6.27 4.82
N PRO A 36 -9.31 5.42 5.19
CA PRO A 36 -10.75 5.76 5.20
C PRO A 36 -11.09 7.02 5.99
N SER A 37 -10.42 7.26 7.12
CA SER A 37 -10.60 8.48 7.91
C SER A 37 -10.09 9.76 7.24
N LYS A 38 -9.35 9.64 6.12
CA LYS A 38 -8.67 10.73 5.41
C LYS A 38 -7.63 11.47 6.24
N GLN A 39 -7.23 10.95 7.40
CA GLN A 39 -6.18 11.55 8.24
C GLN A 39 -4.79 10.99 7.97
N PHE A 40 -4.69 9.95 7.13
CA PHE A 40 -3.43 9.29 6.78
C PHE A 40 -3.40 8.95 5.29
N ILE A 41 -2.20 8.98 4.73
CA ILE A 41 -1.91 8.47 3.39
C ILE A 41 -0.72 7.52 3.46
N ALA A 42 -0.74 6.48 2.64
CA ALA A 42 0.38 5.56 2.44
C ALA A 42 1.01 5.85 1.08
N VAL A 43 2.34 5.94 1.02
CA VAL A 43 3.10 6.21 -0.19
C VAL A 43 4.22 5.17 -0.31
N ALA A 44 4.15 4.33 -1.34
CA ALA A 44 5.15 3.32 -1.64
C ALA A 44 6.26 3.88 -2.51
N GLU A 45 7.50 3.70 -2.07
CA GLU A 45 8.68 4.00 -2.87
C GLU A 45 9.02 2.86 -3.83
N LYS A 46 9.92 3.15 -4.77
CA LYS A 46 10.62 2.17 -5.61
C LYS A 46 12.10 2.18 -5.25
N GLY A 47 12.80 1.08 -5.50
CA GLY A 47 14.23 0.95 -5.23
C GLY A 47 14.56 -0.39 -4.60
N VAL A 48 15.79 -0.59 -4.16
CA VAL A 48 16.17 -1.83 -3.47
C VAL A 48 15.58 -1.83 -2.06
N MET A 49 14.81 -2.87 -1.72
CA MET A 49 14.11 -3.02 -0.44
C MET A 49 13.23 -1.79 -0.11
N PRO A 50 12.26 -1.45 -0.98
CA PRO A 50 11.50 -0.22 -0.86
C PRO A 50 10.59 -0.24 0.38
N VAL A 51 10.32 0.95 0.88
CA VAL A 51 9.45 1.18 2.03
C VAL A 51 8.09 1.72 1.63
N ILE A 52 7.12 1.56 2.52
CA ILE A 52 5.85 2.30 2.48
C ILE A 52 5.89 3.33 3.60
N ASN A 53 5.91 4.60 3.24
CA ASN A 53 5.84 5.70 4.20
C ASN A 53 4.37 6.05 4.48
N ILE A 54 4.01 6.13 5.75
CA ILE A 54 2.69 6.59 6.19
C ILE A 54 2.82 8.03 6.67
N PHE A 55 2.07 8.94 6.07
CA PHE A 55 2.05 10.36 6.45
C PHE A 55 0.71 10.72 7.07
N THR A 56 0.72 11.62 8.05
CA THR A 56 -0.49 12.33 8.46
C THR A 56 -0.99 13.20 7.31
N TYR A 57 -2.30 13.42 7.25
CA TYR A 57 -2.95 14.28 6.27
C TYR A 57 -3.96 15.19 6.97
N PRO A 58 -4.02 16.50 6.63
CA PRO A 58 -3.29 17.19 5.56
C PRO A 58 -1.86 17.65 5.93
N GLY A 59 -1.40 17.43 7.16
CA GLY A 59 -0.11 17.96 7.63
C GLY A 59 1.15 17.36 6.99
N LEU A 60 1.04 16.23 6.28
CA LEU A 60 2.13 15.54 5.57
C LEU A 60 3.35 15.22 6.45
N ARG A 61 3.15 14.99 7.76
CA ARG A 61 4.21 14.55 8.67
C ARG A 61 4.38 13.05 8.57
N LEU A 62 5.60 12.56 8.40
CA LEU A 62 5.89 11.12 8.47
C LEU A 62 5.48 10.57 9.85
N ASP A 63 4.61 9.57 9.86
CA ASP A 63 4.09 8.93 11.07
C ASP A 63 4.67 7.52 11.26
N ARG A 64 4.70 6.71 10.20
CA ARG A 64 5.18 5.31 10.25
C ARG A 64 5.95 4.94 8.99
N VAL A 65 6.81 3.92 9.09
CA VAL A 65 7.54 3.36 7.93
C VAL A 65 7.44 1.84 7.91
N LEU A 66 6.79 1.30 6.88
CA LEU A 66 6.64 -0.15 6.71
C LEU A 66 7.77 -0.69 5.82
N ARG A 67 8.44 -1.75 6.31
CA ARG A 67 9.68 -2.28 5.70
C ARG A 67 9.58 -3.79 5.44
N GLY A 68 10.33 -4.27 4.45
CA GLY A 68 10.48 -5.71 4.20
C GLY A 68 9.30 -6.38 3.47
N GLY A 69 8.48 -5.59 2.77
CA GLY A 69 7.29 -6.08 2.07
C GLY A 69 7.54 -6.68 0.70
N THR A 70 8.52 -6.13 -0.02
CA THR A 70 8.96 -6.58 -1.35
C THR A 70 10.41 -6.16 -1.58
N GLU A 71 11.04 -6.65 -2.64
CA GLU A 71 12.44 -6.41 -2.97
C GLU A 71 12.70 -5.16 -3.83
N THR A 72 11.75 -4.73 -4.68
CA THR A 72 12.04 -3.71 -5.73
C THR A 72 11.00 -2.59 -5.86
N ALA A 73 9.72 -2.93 -5.88
CA ALA A 73 8.65 -1.94 -6.03
C ALA A 73 7.30 -2.51 -5.64
N TYR A 74 6.46 -1.67 -5.05
CA TYR A 74 5.04 -1.99 -4.86
C TYR A 74 4.26 -1.57 -6.10
N ALA A 75 3.47 -2.50 -6.66
CA ALA A 75 2.58 -2.25 -7.79
C ALA A 75 1.22 -1.67 -7.34
N HIS A 76 0.78 -1.99 -6.12
CA HIS A 76 -0.45 -1.45 -5.55
C HIS A 76 -0.46 -1.50 -4.03
N LEU A 77 -1.19 -0.56 -3.41
CA LEU A 77 -1.46 -0.48 -1.98
C LEU A 77 -2.95 -0.20 -1.75
N THR A 78 -3.53 -0.71 -0.66
CA THR A 78 -4.86 -0.32 -0.22
C THR A 78 -4.99 -0.46 1.29
N PHE A 79 -5.78 0.42 1.92
CA PHE A 79 -6.21 0.23 3.30
C PHE A 79 -7.40 -0.76 3.35
N SER A 80 -7.60 -1.40 4.50
CA SER A 80 -8.86 -2.10 4.79
C SER A 80 -10.02 -1.10 4.78
N PRO A 81 -11.22 -1.49 4.29
CA PRO A 81 -12.40 -0.66 4.37
C PRO A 81 -12.86 -0.50 5.83
N GLY A 82 -13.71 0.49 6.08
CA GLY A 82 -14.21 0.78 7.43
C GLY A 82 -13.14 1.39 8.32
N ASP A 83 -12.50 0.56 9.16
CA ASP A 83 -11.55 1.00 10.18
C ASP A 83 -10.18 1.44 9.64
N GLY A 84 -9.78 0.92 8.48
CA GLY A 84 -8.44 1.13 7.92
C GLY A 84 -7.29 0.57 8.75
N PHE A 85 -7.52 -0.38 9.67
CA PHE A 85 -6.49 -0.93 10.54
C PHE A 85 -5.41 -1.74 9.83
N LYS A 86 -5.68 -2.22 8.62
CA LYS A 86 -4.71 -3.00 7.83
C LYS A 86 -4.37 -2.31 6.52
N ILE A 87 -3.17 -2.58 6.02
CA ILE A 87 -2.80 -2.28 4.63
C ILE A 87 -2.57 -3.62 3.91
N ALA A 88 -2.99 -3.71 2.66
CA ALA A 88 -2.54 -4.76 1.75
C ALA A 88 -1.69 -4.14 0.65
N SER A 89 -0.58 -4.78 0.32
CA SER A 89 0.34 -4.37 -0.72
C SER A 89 0.67 -5.54 -1.64
N VAL A 90 0.89 -5.25 -2.92
CA VAL A 90 1.46 -6.22 -3.86
C VAL A 90 2.79 -5.72 -4.42
N GLY A 91 3.81 -6.56 -4.34
CA GLY A 91 5.13 -6.36 -4.92
C GLY A 91 5.15 -6.66 -6.42
N GLY A 92 6.10 -6.06 -7.13
CA GLY A 92 6.40 -6.36 -8.52
C GLY A 92 7.48 -7.44 -8.68
N SER A 93 8.01 -7.54 -9.90
CA SER A 93 9.16 -8.41 -10.19
C SER A 93 10.37 -8.05 -9.32
N PRO A 94 11.09 -9.02 -8.72
CA PRO A 94 11.00 -10.45 -9.03
C PRO A 94 10.15 -11.28 -8.06
N ASP A 95 9.68 -10.71 -6.95
CA ASP A 95 9.12 -11.50 -5.84
C ASP A 95 7.60 -11.69 -5.87
N PHE A 96 6.87 -10.73 -6.45
CA PHE A 96 5.41 -10.72 -6.58
C PHE A 96 4.68 -11.03 -5.26
N MET A 97 5.15 -10.42 -4.16
CA MET A 97 4.62 -10.68 -2.82
C MET A 97 3.28 -10.00 -2.57
N LEU A 98 2.32 -10.71 -1.97
CA LEU A 98 1.18 -10.11 -1.25
C LEU A 98 1.57 -10.00 0.22
N THR A 99 1.53 -8.78 0.74
CA THR A 99 1.85 -8.50 2.14
C THR A 99 0.68 -7.75 2.78
N VAL A 100 0.25 -8.23 3.96
CA VAL A 100 -0.75 -7.58 4.80
C VAL A 100 -0.05 -7.06 6.05
N TRP A 101 -0.33 -5.80 6.38
CA TRP A 101 0.36 -5.05 7.41
C TRP A 101 -0.59 -4.64 8.52
N ASP A 102 -0.09 -4.71 9.75
CA ASP A 102 -0.52 -3.84 10.83
C ASP A 102 0.36 -2.60 10.75
N TRP A 103 -0.18 -1.56 10.11
CA TRP A 103 0.60 -0.37 9.81
C TRP A 103 0.83 0.51 11.04
N ARG A 104 0.01 0.37 12.09
CA ARG A 104 0.15 1.14 13.33
C ARG A 104 1.33 0.64 14.15
N HIS A 105 1.55 -0.68 14.14
CA HIS A 105 2.65 -1.36 14.82
C HIS A 105 3.85 -1.65 13.90
N GLU A 106 3.84 -1.15 12.66
CA GLU A 106 4.91 -1.35 11.68
C GLU A 106 5.24 -2.82 11.40
N ALA A 107 4.23 -3.69 11.50
CA ALA A 107 4.40 -5.14 11.48
C ALA A 107 3.78 -5.79 10.25
N ILE A 108 4.46 -6.80 9.72
CA ILE A 108 3.89 -7.70 8.72
C ILE A 108 3.04 -8.73 9.45
N VAL A 109 1.75 -8.78 9.14
CA VAL A 109 0.80 -9.74 9.70
C VAL A 109 0.78 -11.01 8.85
N LEU A 110 0.79 -10.86 7.53
CA LEU A 110 0.86 -11.98 6.58
C LEU A 110 1.76 -11.60 5.41
N ARG A 111 2.50 -12.56 4.90
CA ARG A 111 3.27 -12.43 3.66
C ARG A 111 3.22 -13.75 2.91
N SER A 112 2.85 -13.69 1.64
CA SER A 112 2.82 -14.85 0.76
C SER A 112 3.21 -14.45 -0.64
N LYS A 113 3.91 -15.33 -1.35
CA LYS A 113 4.07 -15.18 -2.79
C LYS A 113 2.69 -15.21 -3.43
N ALA A 114 2.30 -14.11 -4.06
CA ALA A 114 0.97 -13.97 -4.61
C ALA A 114 0.88 -14.62 -5.99
N PHE A 115 1.93 -14.44 -6.80
CA PHE A 115 2.00 -14.95 -8.16
C PHE A 115 3.44 -15.12 -8.69
N SER A 116 3.59 -15.46 -9.97
CA SER A 116 4.86 -15.54 -10.71
C SER A 116 4.95 -14.59 -11.90
N GLN A 117 4.05 -13.61 -11.95
CA GLN A 117 3.89 -12.57 -12.98
C GLN A 117 3.24 -11.34 -12.35
N ASP A 118 3.17 -10.24 -13.11
CA ASP A 118 2.68 -8.95 -12.64
C ASP A 118 1.27 -9.00 -12.07
N ILE A 119 1.13 -8.32 -10.93
CA ILE A 119 -0.12 -8.10 -10.21
C ILE A 119 -0.37 -6.59 -10.22
N PHE A 120 -1.56 -6.19 -10.63
CA PHE A 120 -1.89 -4.77 -10.82
C PHE A 120 -2.72 -4.21 -9.68
N ARG A 121 -3.50 -5.04 -8.99
CA ARG A 121 -4.42 -4.62 -7.93
C ARG A 121 -4.52 -5.65 -6.83
N VAL A 122 -4.77 -5.13 -5.63
CA VAL A 122 -5.27 -5.87 -4.47
C VAL A 122 -6.36 -5.06 -3.80
N SER A 123 -7.42 -5.73 -3.34
CA SER A 123 -8.51 -5.13 -2.58
C SER A 123 -8.90 -6.04 -1.41
N PHE A 124 -9.22 -5.46 -0.27
CA PHE A 124 -9.98 -6.16 0.76
C PHE A 124 -11.44 -6.29 0.33
N SER A 125 -12.13 -7.31 0.84
CA SER A 125 -13.60 -7.37 0.78
C SER A 125 -14.19 -6.39 1.80
N PRO A 126 -15.19 -5.57 1.41
CA PRO A 126 -15.92 -4.72 2.35
C PRO A 126 -16.91 -5.49 3.22
N GLU A 127 -17.39 -6.66 2.74
CA GLU A 127 -18.42 -7.45 3.40
C GLU A 127 -17.83 -8.58 4.28
N ASN A 128 -16.70 -9.15 3.85
CA ASN A 128 -16.13 -10.34 4.48
C ASN A 128 -14.74 -10.03 5.04
N GLU A 129 -14.65 -9.85 6.36
CA GLU A 129 -13.37 -9.59 7.03
C GLU A 129 -12.35 -10.69 6.70
N GLY A 130 -11.12 -10.27 6.40
CA GLY A 130 -10.01 -11.17 6.08
C GLY A 130 -10.09 -11.82 4.70
N ILE A 131 -11.04 -11.43 3.85
CA ILE A 131 -11.03 -11.80 2.44
C ILE A 131 -10.32 -10.70 1.63
N LEU A 132 -9.43 -11.10 0.73
CA LEU A 132 -8.81 -10.21 -0.25
C LEU A 132 -8.95 -10.76 -1.66
N THR A 133 -8.90 -9.88 -2.64
CA THR A 133 -8.82 -10.23 -4.06
C THR A 133 -7.61 -9.55 -4.68
N SER A 134 -6.82 -10.29 -5.46
CA SER A 134 -5.74 -9.74 -6.28
C SER A 134 -5.97 -10.03 -7.76
N SER A 135 -5.63 -9.09 -8.64
CA SER A 135 -5.73 -9.27 -10.09
C SER A 135 -4.46 -8.87 -10.82
N GLY A 136 -4.11 -9.63 -11.86
CA GLY A 136 -2.89 -9.50 -12.65
C GLY A 136 -3.04 -10.11 -14.04
N ILE A 137 -1.93 -10.28 -14.76
CA ILE A 137 -1.92 -10.84 -16.13
C ILE A 137 -2.50 -12.26 -16.15
N GLY A 138 -3.76 -12.42 -16.60
CA GLY A 138 -4.38 -13.73 -16.76
C GLY A 138 -4.85 -14.39 -15.46
N GLN A 139 -4.85 -13.67 -14.32
CA GLN A 139 -5.36 -14.20 -13.05
C GLN A 139 -6.18 -13.21 -12.24
N ILE A 140 -7.17 -13.76 -11.54
CA ILE A 140 -7.81 -13.19 -10.36
C ILE A 140 -7.72 -14.26 -9.26
N ARG A 141 -7.26 -13.88 -8.07
CA ARG A 141 -7.15 -14.77 -6.90
C ARG A 141 -7.90 -14.20 -5.73
N PHE A 142 -8.54 -15.09 -4.99
CA PHE A 142 -9.20 -14.80 -3.72
C PHE A 142 -8.37 -15.40 -2.59
N TRP A 143 -8.17 -14.61 -1.56
CA TRP A 143 -7.34 -14.93 -0.40
C TRP A 143 -8.21 -14.89 0.84
N LYS A 144 -7.97 -15.82 1.75
CA LYS A 144 -8.51 -15.79 3.11
C LYS A 144 -7.36 -15.68 4.09
N MET A 145 -7.37 -14.66 4.92
CA MET A 145 -6.41 -14.53 6.01
C MET A 145 -6.62 -15.68 7.00
N ALA A 146 -5.55 -16.42 7.28
CA ALA A 146 -5.58 -17.38 8.37
C ALA A 146 -5.57 -16.60 9.69
N LEU A 147 -6.52 -16.90 10.57
CA LEU A 147 -6.44 -16.46 11.96
C LEU A 147 -5.32 -17.26 12.64
N PRO A 148 -4.54 -16.65 13.55
CA PRO A 148 -3.67 -17.44 14.42
C PRO A 148 -4.54 -18.46 15.14
N LEU A 149 -4.15 -19.74 15.12
CA LEU A 149 -4.73 -20.73 16.02
C LEU A 149 -4.49 -20.19 17.44
N GLN A 150 -5.56 -19.96 18.19
CA GLN A 150 -5.45 -19.73 19.62
C GLN A 150 -4.91 -21.04 20.22
N ALA A 151 -3.70 -20.98 20.76
CA ALA A 151 -3.08 -22.07 21.52
C ALA A 151 -3.68 -22.15 22.92
#